data_AF-A0A258T1N4-F1
#
_entry.id   AF-A0A258T1N4-F1
#
_cell.length_a   1.000
_cell.length_b   1.000
_cell.length_c   1.000
_cell.angle_alpha   90.00
_cell.angle_beta   90.00
_cell.angle_gamma   90.00
#
_symmetry.space_group_name_H-M   'P 1'
#
loop_
_entity.id
_entity.type
_entity.pdbx_description
1 polymer ?
#
loop_
_entity_poly.entity_id
_entity_poly.type
_entity_poly.pdbx_seq_one_letter_code
_entity_poly.pdbx_strand_id
1 'polypeptide(L)'
;MTGNAALRIGGRPLPDGPAAFTTLVELTWIEKRIENWIRFGRESYEQKLDRRHRVVGFAPGTIFCLVRWAANDYGTIISRLDIVRAVDRGEPFQTLPFVRPGGDILLKAESWPKVRDAAPVHGRAP
;
A
#
# COMPACT_ATOMS: atom_id res chain seq x y z
N MET A 1 -40.13 0.50 -10.23
CA MET A 1 -39.90 1.38 -9.07
C MET A 1 -39.17 0.59 -7.99
N THR A 2 -37.93 0.99 -7.77
CA THR A 2 -36.93 0.68 -6.73
C THR A 2 -37.37 -0.14 -5.51
N GLY A 3 -36.84 -1.37 -5.41
CA GLY A 3 -36.59 -2.04 -4.14
C GLY A 3 -35.12 -1.85 -3.77
N ASN A 4 -34.77 -0.72 -3.13
CA ASN A 4 -33.42 -0.44 -2.66
C ASN A 4 -33.26 -0.98 -1.24
N ALA A 5 -32.75 -2.20 -1.12
CA ALA A 5 -32.34 -2.77 0.16
C ALA A 5 -31.09 -2.02 0.64
N ALA A 6 -31.31 -1.04 1.51
CA ALA A 6 -30.25 -0.34 2.21
C ALA A 6 -29.35 -1.35 2.95
N LEU A 7 -28.11 -1.46 2.48
CA LEU A 7 -27.02 -2.20 3.10
C LEU A 7 -26.87 -1.75 4.56
N ARG A 8 -27.07 -2.71 5.46
CA ARG A 8 -26.96 -2.53 6.91
C ARG A 8 -25.52 -2.22 7.27
N ILE A 9 -25.24 -0.97 7.65
CA ILE A 9 -24.05 -0.59 8.41
C ILE A 9 -24.39 -0.77 9.88
N GLY A 10 -23.69 -1.67 10.56
CA GLY A 10 -23.89 -1.89 12.00
C GLY A 10 -23.16 -3.12 12.54
N GLY A 11 -21.93 -3.37 12.09
CA GLY A 11 -21.08 -4.34 12.76
C GLY A 11 -20.57 -3.72 14.05
N ARG A 12 -21.04 -4.21 15.20
CA ARG A 12 -20.43 -3.96 16.51
C ARG A 12 -18.92 -4.14 16.35
N PRO A 13 -18.06 -3.15 16.67
CA PRO A 13 -16.62 -3.35 16.64
C PRO A 13 -16.34 -4.53 17.57
N LEU A 14 -15.70 -5.58 17.05
CA LEU A 14 -15.04 -6.53 17.96
C LEU A 14 -14.08 -5.68 18.81
N PRO A 15 -13.96 -5.93 20.12
CA PRO A 15 -13.10 -5.13 21.00
C PRO A 15 -11.63 -5.09 20.52
N ASP A 16 -11.23 -6.07 19.70
CA ASP A 16 -9.88 -6.18 19.12
C ASP A 16 -9.84 -5.88 17.61
N GLY A 17 -10.93 -5.38 17.01
CA GLY A 17 -10.99 -5.02 15.59
C GLY A 17 -10.55 -3.57 15.34
N PRO A 18 -10.21 -3.21 14.09
CA PRO A 18 -9.87 -1.83 13.76
C PRO A 18 -11.06 -0.92 14.03
N ALA A 19 -10.78 0.29 14.52
CA ALA A 19 -11.79 1.31 14.72
C ALA A 19 -12.51 1.62 13.39
N ALA A 20 -13.74 2.12 13.47
CA ALA A 20 -14.50 2.52 12.28
C ALA A 20 -13.68 3.49 11.41
N PHE A 21 -13.71 3.30 10.10
CA PHE A 21 -13.01 4.12 9.10
C PHE A 21 -11.48 4.15 9.24
N THR A 22 -10.89 3.16 9.93
CA THR A 22 -9.44 2.95 9.90
C THR A 22 -8.98 2.63 8.48
N THR A 23 -7.96 3.33 8.00
CA THR A 23 -7.25 2.95 6.78
C THR A 23 -6.34 1.77 7.09
N LEU A 24 -6.59 0.63 6.46
CA LEU A 24 -5.81 -0.60 6.64
C LEU A 24 -4.75 -0.73 5.56
N VAL A 25 -3.54 -1.10 5.96
CA VAL A 25 -2.39 -1.31 5.08
C VAL A 25 -1.85 -2.72 5.28
N GLU A 26 -1.89 -3.52 4.21
CA GLU A 26 -1.30 -4.86 4.17
C GLU A 26 0.21 -4.75 3.89
N LEU A 27 1.01 -5.37 4.75
CA LEU A 27 2.46 -5.39 4.67
C LEU A 27 2.94 -6.83 4.47
N THR A 28 3.78 -7.02 3.47
CA THR A 28 4.39 -8.30 3.10
C THR A 28 5.91 -8.20 3.23
N TRP A 29 6.51 -9.13 3.96
CA TRP A 29 7.95 -9.29 4.10
C TRP A 29 8.39 -10.68 3.65
N ILE A 30 8.92 -10.74 2.44
CA ILE A 30 9.57 -11.90 1.83
C ILE A 30 10.97 -11.43 1.45
N GLU A 31 11.94 -11.84 2.25
CA GLU A 31 13.34 -11.46 2.10
C GLU A 31 13.81 -11.58 0.65
N LYS A 32 14.43 -10.53 0.13
CA LYS A 32 14.98 -10.44 -1.25
C LYS A 32 13.95 -10.54 -2.37
N ARG A 33 12.65 -10.59 -2.09
CA ARG A 33 11.59 -10.62 -3.12
C ARG A 33 10.57 -9.51 -2.99
N ILE A 34 9.95 -9.35 -1.83
CA ILE A 34 8.92 -8.35 -1.58
C ILE A 34 9.09 -7.83 -0.16
N GLU A 35 9.29 -6.52 -0.02
CA GLU A 35 9.44 -5.88 1.27
C GLU A 35 8.56 -4.62 1.27
N ASN A 36 7.44 -4.70 1.97
CA ASN A 36 6.54 -3.59 2.22
C ASN A 36 6.60 -3.23 3.70
N TRP A 37 6.85 -1.97 4.02
CA TRP A 37 6.88 -1.50 5.42
C TRP A 37 6.44 -0.05 5.55
N ILE A 38 6.11 0.33 6.79
CA ILE A 38 5.82 1.72 7.14
C ILE A 38 7.10 2.38 7.62
N ARG A 39 7.50 3.48 6.98
CA ARG A 39 8.67 4.25 7.37
C ARG A 39 8.37 5.17 8.55
N PHE A 40 7.18 5.78 8.56
CA PHE A 40 6.66 6.60 9.65
C PHE A 40 5.13 6.65 9.60
N GLY A 41 4.51 7.09 10.69
CA GLY A 41 3.05 7.19 10.85
C GLY A 41 2.63 6.51 12.14
N ARG A 42 1.64 7.08 12.86
CA ARG A 42 1.17 6.50 14.12
C ARG A 42 0.14 5.40 13.83
N GLU A 43 0.57 4.15 13.97
CA GLU A 43 -0.31 2.99 13.88
C GLU A 43 -1.34 3.03 15.03
N SER A 44 -2.62 2.89 14.70
CA SER A 44 -3.73 2.79 15.64
C SER A 44 -4.26 1.37 15.79
N TYR A 45 -3.78 0.44 14.95
CA TYR A 45 -4.18 -0.96 14.92
C TYR A 45 -3.05 -1.80 14.30
N GLU A 46 -2.85 -3.03 14.79
CA GLU A 46 -1.96 -4.02 14.18
C GLU A 46 -2.60 -5.40 14.28
N GLN A 47 -2.52 -6.19 13.20
CA GLN A 47 -2.89 -7.58 13.15
C GLN A 47 -1.85 -8.38 12.38
N LYS A 48 -1.21 -9.35 13.04
CA LYS A 48 -0.30 -10.28 12.40
C LYS A 48 -1.10 -11.45 11.83
N LEU A 49 -1.03 -11.65 10.51
CA LEU A 49 -1.72 -12.75 9.84
C LEU A 49 -0.85 -14.00 9.84
N ASP A 50 0.42 -13.84 9.45
CA ASP A 50 1.43 -14.88 9.52
C ASP A 50 2.83 -14.24 9.76
N ARG A 51 3.91 -15.00 9.58
CA ARG A 51 5.29 -14.51 9.79
C ARG A 51 5.73 -13.46 8.77
N ARG A 52 5.10 -13.42 7.60
CA ARG A 52 5.43 -12.59 6.44
C ARG A 52 4.37 -11.52 6.16
N HIS A 53 3.15 -11.69 6.67
CA HIS A 53 2.02 -10.81 6.44
C HIS A 53 1.51 -10.21 7.73
N ARG A 54 1.38 -8.89 7.75
CA ARG A 54 0.67 -8.17 8.80
C ARG A 54 -0.15 -7.04 8.21
N VAL A 55 -1.21 -6.66 8.90
CA VAL A 55 -2.04 -5.50 8.59
C VAL A 55 -1.81 -4.47 9.67
N VAL A 56 -1.58 -3.23 9.29
CA VAL A 56 -1.54 -2.08 10.21
C VAL A 56 -2.66 -1.11 9.86
N GLY A 57 -3.18 -0.42 10.85
CA GLY A 57 -4.26 0.54 10.67
C GLY A 57 -3.86 1.95 11.09
N PHE A 58 -4.42 2.93 10.38
CA PHE A 58 -4.25 4.35 10.64
C PHE A 58 -5.61 5.02 10.81
N ALA A 59 -5.75 5.83 11.87
CA ALA A 59 -6.93 6.64 12.07
C ALA A 59 -7.06 7.72 10.97
N PRO A 60 -8.28 8.14 10.60
CA PRO A 60 -8.48 9.24 9.64
C PRO A 60 -7.64 10.47 9.95
N GLY A 61 -7.12 11.12 8.91
CA GLY A 61 -6.22 12.28 9.01
C GLY A 61 -4.76 11.93 9.32
N THR A 62 -4.45 10.69 9.73
CA THR A 62 -3.07 10.28 9.99
C THR A 62 -2.26 10.26 8.71
N ILE A 63 -1.08 10.90 8.73
CA ILE A 63 -0.12 10.85 7.64
C ILE A 63 0.89 9.73 7.94
N PHE A 64 1.10 8.87 6.95
CA PHE A 64 2.05 7.76 7.03
C PHE A 64 2.83 7.63 5.72
N CYS A 65 3.92 6.89 5.78
CA CYS A 65 4.78 6.62 4.64
C CYS A 65 4.88 5.11 4.40
N LEU A 66 4.33 4.66 3.28
CA LEU A 66 4.40 3.29 2.82
C LEU A 66 5.55 3.14 1.84
N VAL A 67 6.50 2.27 2.18
CA VAL A 67 7.58 1.86 1.28
C VAL A 67 7.24 0.50 0.70
N ARG A 68 7.39 0.37 -0.62
CA ARG A 68 7.19 -0.87 -1.37
C ARG A 68 8.44 -1.15 -2.18
N TRP A 69 9.10 -2.26 -1.85
CA TRP A 69 10.23 -2.77 -2.58
C TRP A 69 9.93 -4.18 -3.09
N ALA A 70 10.33 -4.46 -4.32
CA ALA A 70 10.31 -5.81 -4.86
C ALA A 70 11.48 -6.02 -5.83
N ALA A 71 11.99 -7.25 -5.85
CA ALA A 71 13.01 -7.70 -6.77
C ALA A 71 12.71 -9.11 -7.28
N ASN A 72 13.28 -9.40 -8.45
CA ASN A 72 13.39 -10.75 -8.98
C ASN A 72 14.87 -11.12 -9.11
N ASP A 73 15.15 -12.28 -9.70
CA ASP A 73 16.51 -12.78 -9.89
C ASP A 73 17.39 -11.85 -10.77
N TYR A 74 16.79 -10.88 -11.47
CA TYR A 74 17.45 -9.90 -12.34
C TYR A 74 17.62 -8.53 -11.70
N GLY A 75 17.15 -8.32 -10.46
CA GLY A 75 17.30 -7.09 -9.71
C GLY A 75 15.96 -6.46 -9.29
N THR A 76 16.03 -5.21 -8.83
CA THR A 76 14.87 -4.46 -8.34
C THR A 76 13.87 -4.18 -9.46
N ILE A 77 12.64 -4.63 -9.27
CA ILE A 77 11.50 -4.39 -10.17
C ILE A 77 10.59 -3.27 -9.67
N ILE A 78 10.52 -3.07 -8.35
CA ILE A 78 9.76 -1.99 -7.71
C ILE A 78 10.62 -1.40 -6.59
N SER A 79 10.72 -0.07 -6.57
CA SER A 79 11.19 0.68 -5.42
C SER A 79 10.42 2.00 -5.41
N ARG A 80 9.44 2.07 -4.50
CA ARG A 80 8.51 3.19 -4.39
C ARG A 80 8.25 3.54 -2.93
N LEU A 81 8.08 4.84 -2.69
CA LEU A 81 7.64 5.41 -1.45
C LEU A 81 6.43 6.30 -1.72
N ASP A 82 5.36 6.09 -0.95
CA ASP A 82 4.15 6.89 -0.99
C ASP A 82 3.93 7.55 0.39
N ILE A 83 3.82 8.88 0.45
CA ILE A 83 3.31 9.58 1.65
C ILE A 83 1.82 9.76 1.46
N VAL A 84 1.06 9.24 2.42
CA VAL A 84 -0.39 9.09 2.31
C VAL A 84 -1.05 9.62 3.58
N ARG A 85 -2.12 10.38 3.40
CA ARG A 85 -3.05 10.73 4.47
C ARG A 85 -4.22 9.74 4.45
N ALA A 86 -4.46 9.10 5.60
CA ALA A 86 -5.64 8.27 5.82
C ALA A 86 -6.91 9.12 5.67
N VAL A 87 -7.84 8.68 4.85
CA VAL A 87 -9.06 9.44 4.53
C VAL A 87 -10.18 9.10 5.51
N ASP A 88 -11.05 10.07 5.77
CA ASP A 88 -12.28 9.86 6.52
C ASP A 88 -13.43 9.38 5.61
N ARG A 89 -14.55 9.01 6.22
CA ARG A 89 -15.75 8.54 5.53
C ARG A 89 -16.25 9.57 4.53
N GLY A 90 -16.36 9.15 3.28
CA GLY A 90 -16.95 9.96 2.20
C GLY A 90 -16.00 10.98 1.59
N GLU A 91 -14.76 11.08 2.09
CA GLU A 91 -13.72 11.85 1.41
C GLU A 91 -13.32 11.15 0.09
N PRO A 92 -13.00 11.92 -0.96
CA PRO A 92 -12.38 11.37 -2.16
C PRO A 92 -11.01 10.78 -1.81
N PHE A 93 -10.66 9.67 -2.44
CA PHE A 93 -9.37 9.02 -2.23
C PHE A 93 -8.83 8.43 -3.53
N GLN A 94 -7.53 8.22 -3.55
CA GLN A 94 -6.87 7.48 -4.59
C GLN A 94 -6.63 6.04 -4.14
N THR A 95 -6.81 5.09 -5.06
CA THR A 95 -6.54 3.70 -4.77
C THR A 95 -5.03 3.45 -4.77
N LEU A 96 -4.58 2.73 -3.75
CA LEU A 96 -3.19 2.36 -3.55
C LEU A 96 -3.16 0.84 -3.37
N PRO A 97 -2.23 0.12 -4.03
CA PRO A 97 -2.04 -1.30 -3.76
C PRO A 97 -1.79 -1.52 -2.27
N PHE A 98 -2.45 -2.52 -1.71
CA PHE A 98 -2.34 -2.91 -0.29
C PHE A 98 -2.89 -1.91 0.72
N VAL A 99 -3.56 -0.83 0.27
CA VAL A 99 -4.21 0.14 1.16
C VAL A 99 -5.73 0.10 0.93
N ARG A 100 -6.48 0.03 2.01
CA ARG A 100 -7.95 -0.01 2.01
C ARG A 100 -8.52 1.03 2.98
N PRO A 101 -9.42 1.93 2.55
CA PRO A 101 -9.99 2.03 1.19
C PRO A 101 -9.00 2.58 0.14
N GLY A 102 -7.96 3.27 0.59
CA GLY A 102 -7.01 4.02 -0.21
C GLY A 102 -6.49 5.18 0.63
N GLY A 103 -6.11 6.28 0.01
CA GLY A 103 -5.77 7.50 0.74
C GLY A 103 -5.57 8.69 -0.16
N ASP A 104 -5.34 9.84 0.47
CA ASP A 104 -4.96 11.08 -0.19
C ASP A 104 -3.43 11.10 -0.29
N ILE A 105 -2.90 11.03 -1.52
CA ILE A 105 -1.46 10.88 -1.74
C ILE A 105 -0.83 12.27 -1.77
N LEU A 106 -0.02 12.55 -0.76
CA LEU A 106 0.70 13.82 -0.63
C LEU A 106 2.02 13.81 -1.41
N LEU A 107 2.65 12.65 -1.54
CA LEU A 107 3.89 12.49 -2.29
C LEU A 107 4.03 11.06 -2.84
N LYS A 108 4.55 10.97 -4.07
CA LYS A 108 5.06 9.72 -4.66
C LYS A 108 6.51 9.89 -5.06
N ALA A 109 7.34 8.95 -4.67
CA ALA A 109 8.70 8.81 -5.18
C ALA A 109 8.90 7.38 -5.69
N GLU A 110 9.41 7.24 -6.90
CA GLU A 110 9.72 5.95 -7.51
C GLU A 110 11.08 6.01 -8.19
N SER A 111 11.86 4.95 -8.03
CA SER A 111 13.10 4.80 -8.81
C SER A 111 12.76 4.21 -10.17
N TRP A 112 13.37 4.73 -11.23
CA TRP A 112 13.33 4.10 -12.54
C TRP A 112 13.96 2.70 -12.45
N PRO A 113 13.37 1.65 -13.06
CA PRO A 113 14.02 0.36 -13.19
C PRO A 113 15.39 0.58 -13.82
N LYS A 114 16.43 -0.04 -13.25
CA LYS A 114 17.77 0.03 -13.80
C LYS A 114 17.76 -0.69 -15.15
N VAL A 115 17.44 0.03 -16.22
CA VAL A 115 17.49 -0.48 -17.59
C VAL A 115 18.95 -0.88 -17.82
N ARG A 116 19.22 -2.18 -17.96
CA ARG A 116 20.44 -2.62 -18.63
C ARG A 116 20.24 -2.25 -20.08
N ASP A 117 21.10 -1.37 -20.58
CA ASP A 117 21.19 -0.99 -21.98
C ASP A 117 21.13 -2.26 -22.85
N ALA A 118 19.99 -2.48 -23.49
CA ALA A 118 19.95 -3.20 -24.75
C ALA A 118 20.13 -2.16 -25.86
N ALA A 119 21.30 -1.54 -25.89
CA ALA A 119 21.79 -0.97 -27.14
C ALA A 119 22.04 -2.17 -28.07
N PRO A 120 21.51 -2.20 -29.31
CA PRO A 120 21.94 -3.17 -30.28
C PRO A 120 23.43 -2.91 -30.54
N VAL A 121 24.30 -3.82 -30.12
CA VAL A 121 25.70 -3.81 -30.55
C VAL A 121 25.71 -4.05 -32.05
N HIS A 122 26.29 -3.11 -32.78
CA HIS A 122 26.42 -3.10 -34.23
C HIS A 122 27.08 -4.37 -34.80
N GLY A 123 26.55 -4.83 -35.93
CA GLY A 123 27.14 -5.84 -36.82
C GLY A 123 27.16 -5.35 -38.27
N ARG A 124 28.12 -4.45 -38.55
CA ARG A 124 28.90 -4.17 -39.78
C ARG A 124 28.31 -4.40 -41.20
N ALA A 125 28.54 -3.37 -42.04
CA ALA A 125 28.56 -3.30 -43.50
C ALA A 125 29.36 -4.45 -44.18
N PRO A 126 29.24 -4.67 -45.51
CA PRO A 126 29.53 -3.68 -46.57
C PRO A 126 28.34 -3.13 -47.33
#